data_AF-A0A524IBZ3-F1
#
_entry.id   AF-A0A524IBZ3-F1
#
_cell.length_a   1.000
_cell.length_b   1.000
_cell.length_c   1.000
_cell.angle_alpha   90.00
_cell.angle_beta   90.00
_cell.angle_gamma   90.00
#
_symmetry.space_group_name_H-M   'P 1'
#
loop_
_entity.id
_entity.type
_entity.pdbx_description
1 polymer ?
#
loop_
_entity_poly.entity_id
_entity_poly.type
_entity_poly.pdbx_seq_one_letter_code
_entity_poly.pdbx_strand_id
1 'polypeptide(L)'
;MAVSPTTGNTFVKGRFGIDFVGSDDRLTVPLIKDHGKFRSATWDEALDLVARRFSDIKKIHGSRRLAGLSSAKTTNEDNYI
;
A
#
# COMPACT_ATOMS: atom_id res chain seq x y z
N MET A 1 -20.70 18.79 27.04
CA MET A 1 -19.29 18.47 26.72
C MET A 1 -19.22 17.01 26.31
N ALA A 2 -18.73 16.69 25.11
CA ALA A 2 -18.53 15.31 24.69
C ALA A 2 -17.34 14.72 25.46
N VAL A 3 -17.57 13.64 26.20
CA VAL A 3 -16.48 12.88 26.84
C VAL A 3 -15.74 12.11 25.74
N SER A 4 -14.40 12.14 25.76
CA SER A 4 -13.62 11.33 24.83
C SER A 4 -13.90 9.84 25.11
N PRO A 5 -14.21 9.01 24.09
CA PRO A 5 -14.56 7.60 24.26
C PRO A 5 -13.52 6.79 25.04
N THR A 6 -12.26 7.21 25.02
CA THR A 6 -11.15 6.51 25.67
C THR A 6 -10.64 7.17 26.94
N THR A 7 -11.10 8.39 27.26
CA THR A 7 -10.66 9.16 28.45
C THR A 7 -9.13 9.17 28.68
N GLY A 8 -8.33 9.10 27.61
CA GLY A 8 -6.86 9.10 27.66
C GLY A 8 -6.20 7.74 27.92
N ASN A 9 -6.97 6.66 28.05
CA ASN A 9 -6.46 5.31 28.29
C ASN A 9 -6.38 4.48 27.01
N THR A 10 -5.29 3.72 26.85
CA THR A 10 -5.04 2.84 25.70
C THR A 10 -4.49 1.49 26.13
N PHE A 11 -4.92 0.41 25.47
CA PHE A 11 -4.36 -0.93 25.67
C PHE A 11 -2.93 -1.06 25.13
N VAL A 12 -2.25 -2.15 25.50
CA VAL A 12 -0.82 -2.41 25.22
C VAL A 12 -0.41 -2.14 23.76
N LYS A 13 -1.20 -2.59 22.78
CA LYS A 13 -0.89 -2.40 21.35
C LYS A 13 -1.00 -0.94 20.92
N GLY A 14 -2.00 -0.21 21.41
CA GLY A 14 -2.16 1.21 21.10
C GLY A 14 -1.12 2.10 21.79
N ARG A 15 -0.63 1.68 22.97
CA ARG A 15 0.36 2.44 23.74
C ARG A 15 1.81 2.19 23.31
N PHE A 16 2.14 0.95 22.98
CA PHE A 16 3.54 0.52 22.79
C PHE A 16 3.80 -0.13 21.43
N GLY A 17 2.78 -0.52 20.67
CA GLY A 17 2.95 -1.23 19.41
C GLY A 17 3.29 -0.31 18.23
N ILE A 18 4.28 0.58 18.36
CA ILE A 18 4.63 1.58 17.34
C ILE A 18 6.01 1.36 16.70
N ASP A 19 6.83 0.46 17.26
CA ASP A 19 8.23 0.27 16.84
C ASP A 19 8.39 -0.17 15.38
N PHE A 20 7.36 -0.78 14.79
CA PHE A 20 7.36 -1.22 13.39
C PHE A 20 7.52 -0.06 12.40
N VAL A 21 7.22 1.17 12.79
CA VAL A 21 7.35 2.36 11.94
C VAL A 21 8.83 2.61 11.56
N GLY A 22 9.74 2.35 12.49
CA GLY A 22 11.19 2.56 12.35
C GLY A 22 12.01 1.27 12.17
N SER A 23 11.36 0.13 11.90
CA SER A 23 12.06 -1.14 11.68
C SER A 23 12.90 -1.12 10.41
N ASP A 24 14.11 -1.69 10.47
CA ASP A 24 14.99 -1.86 9.30
C ASP A 24 14.44 -2.86 8.26
N ASP A 25 13.49 -3.72 8.64
CA ASP A 25 12.82 -4.66 7.74
C ASP A 25 11.80 -3.98 6.81
N ARG A 26 11.64 -2.66 6.91
CA ARG A 26 10.71 -1.91 6.07
C ARG A 26 11.17 -1.87 4.62
N LEU A 27 10.20 -2.06 3.73
CA LEU A 27 10.41 -1.79 2.33
C LEU A 27 10.48 -0.28 2.07
N THR A 28 11.65 0.20 1.67
CA THR A 28 11.93 1.64 1.46
C THR A 28 12.07 2.04 0.00
N VAL A 29 12.17 1.07 -0.91
CA VAL A 29 12.28 1.29 -2.35
C VAL A 29 11.32 0.37 -3.12
N PRO A 30 10.83 0.79 -4.30
CA PRO A 30 10.12 -0.11 -5.20
C PRO A 30 10.99 -1.30 -5.60
N LEU A 31 10.37 -2.47 -5.71
CA LEU A 31 11.02 -3.69 -6.20
C LEU A 31 10.29 -4.22 -7.41
N ILE A 32 11.03 -4.56 -8.46
CA ILE A 32 10.51 -5.22 -9.66
C ILE A 32 11.01 -6.66 -9.65
N LYS A 33 10.09 -7.61 -9.89
CA LYS A 33 10.45 -9.02 -10.04
C LYS A 33 10.85 -9.28 -11.48
N ASP A 34 12.09 -9.70 -11.67
CA ASP A 34 12.66 -10.01 -12.96
C ASP A 34 13.31 -11.40 -12.91
N HIS A 35 12.96 -12.27 -13.87
CA HIS A 35 13.41 -13.66 -13.92
C HIS A 35 13.36 -14.42 -12.57
N GLY A 36 12.32 -14.17 -11.77
CA GLY A 36 12.11 -14.83 -10.48
C GLY A 36 12.78 -14.16 -9.27
N LYS A 37 13.61 -13.14 -9.46
CA LYS A 37 14.30 -12.41 -8.39
C LYS A 37 13.82 -10.96 -8.31
N PHE A 38 13.81 -10.38 -7.11
CA PHE A 38 13.50 -8.95 -6.94
C PHE A 38 14.77 -8.11 -7.08
N ARG A 39 14.64 -6.99 -7.79
CA ARG A 39 15.65 -5.93 -7.86
C ARG A 39 15.02 -4.58 -7.51
N SER A 40 15.82 -3.67 -6.98
CA SER A 40 15.41 -2.28 -6.73
C SER A 40 15.11 -1.54 -8.04
N ALA A 41 14.20 -0.58 -7.95
CA ALA A 41 13.77 0.29 -9.05
C ALA A 41 13.54 1.71 -8.54
N THR A 42 13.53 2.68 -9.46
CA THR A 42 13.06 4.04 -9.16
C THR A 42 11.53 4.08 -9.15
N TRP A 43 10.97 5.13 -8.56
CA TRP A 43 9.52 5.36 -8.60
C TRP A 43 9.00 5.51 -10.02
N ASP A 44 9.69 6.26 -10.88
CA ASP A 44 9.29 6.45 -12.27
C ASP A 44 9.27 5.12 -13.03
N GLU A 45 10.32 4.31 -12.91
CA GLU A 45 10.38 2.99 -13.56
C GLU A 45 9.23 2.08 -13.10
N ALA A 46 8.97 2.05 -11.79
CA ALA A 46 7.93 1.20 -11.22
C ALA A 46 6.52 1.64 -11.66
N LEU A 47 6.23 2.93 -11.61
CA LEU A 47 4.93 3.48 -12.00
C LEU A 47 4.68 3.35 -13.51
N ASP A 48 5.68 3.64 -14.34
CA ASP A 48 5.59 3.47 -15.80
C ASP A 48 5.34 2.00 -16.19
N LEU A 49 6.02 1.07 -15.51
CA LEU A 49 5.79 -0.36 -15.72
C LEU A 49 4.36 -0.75 -15.38
N VAL A 50 3.84 -0.35 -14.21
CA VAL A 50 2.47 -0.68 -13.80
C VAL A 50 1.44 -0.05 -14.74
N ALA A 51 1.57 1.25 -15.04
CA ALA A 51 0.64 1.98 -15.90
C ALA A 51 0.57 1.37 -17.32
N ARG A 52 1.73 1.04 -17.90
CA ARG A 52 1.81 0.38 -19.21
C ARG A 52 1.14 -0.99 -19.18
N ARG A 53 1.45 -1.85 -18.20
CA ARG A 53 0.87 -3.20 -18.12
C ARG A 53 -0.66 -3.17 -17.92
N PHE A 54 -1.16 -2.29 -17.05
CA PHE A 54 -2.60 -2.10 -16.86
C PHE A 54 -3.28 -1.61 -18.14
N SER A 55 -2.66 -0.65 -18.83
CA SER A 55 -3.16 -0.13 -20.10
C SER A 55 -3.21 -1.19 -21.19
N ASP A 56 -2.17 -2.02 -21.31
CA ASP A 56 -2.11 -3.10 -22.29
C ASP A 56 -3.17 -4.17 -22.01
N ILE A 57 -3.32 -4.60 -20.75
CA ILE A 57 -4.36 -5.55 -20.35
C ILE A 57 -5.75 -5.01 -20.67
N LYS A 58 -6.01 -3.73 -20.35
CA LYS A 58 -7.28 -3.07 -20.66
C LYS A 58 -7.54 -3.03 -22.18
N LYS A 59 -6.54 -2.71 -22.99
CA LYS A 59 -6.66 -2.64 -24.46
C LYS A 59 -6.93 -4.01 -25.09
N ILE A 60 -6.22 -5.05 -24.65
CA ILE A 60 -6.27 -6.39 -25.27
C ILE A 60 -7.47 -7.19 -24.76
N HIS A 61 -7.77 -7.12 -23.46
CA HIS A 61 -8.74 -8.00 -22.80
C HIS A 61 -9.97 -7.28 -22.22
N GLY A 62 -10.02 -5.95 -22.32
CA GLY A 62 -11.11 -5.12 -21.80
C GLY A 62 -10.96 -4.77 -20.31
N SER A 63 -11.70 -3.74 -19.87
CA SER A 63 -11.61 -3.20 -18.51
C SER A 63 -12.07 -4.16 -17.41
N ARG A 64 -12.97 -5.10 -17.73
CA ARG A 64 -13.49 -6.10 -16.77
C ARG A 64 -12.45 -7.11 -16.28
N ARG A 65 -11.21 -7.04 -16.78
CA ARG A 65 -10.08 -7.88 -16.38
C ARG A 65 -9.15 -7.20 -15.36
N LEU A 66 -9.45 -5.95 -15.00
CA LEU A 66 -8.74 -5.23 -13.96
C LEU A 66 -9.55 -5.24 -12.67
N ALA A 67 -8.85 -5.30 -11.54
CA ALA A 67 -9.43 -5.20 -10.21
C ALA A 67 -8.46 -4.47 -9.27
N GLY A 68 -9.00 -3.81 -8.25
CA GLY A 68 -8.27 -3.27 -7.11
C GLY A 68 -8.74 -3.95 -5.83
N LEU A 69 -7.84 -4.09 -4.85
CA LEU A 69 -8.16 -4.63 -3.53
C LEU A 69 -7.93 -3.52 -2.50
N SER A 70 -8.99 -3.11 -1.81
CA SER A 70 -8.95 -2.10 -0.75
C SER A 70 -8.59 -2.70 0.61
N SER A 71 -8.29 -1.85 1.59
CA SER A 71 -7.90 -2.29 2.93
C SER A 71 -8.60 -1.51 4.02
N ALA A 72 -9.12 -2.20 5.03
CA ALA A 72 -9.67 -1.56 6.23
C ALA A 72 -8.58 -0.94 7.14
N LYS A 73 -7.29 -1.06 6.77
CA LYS A 73 -6.15 -0.49 7.50
C LYS A 73 -5.60 0.78 6.87
N THR A 74 -5.97 1.08 5.63
CA THR A 74 -5.64 2.36 4.97
C THR A 74 -6.66 3.42 5.35
N THR A 75 -6.39 4.67 4.97
CA THR A 75 -7.34 5.76 5.19
C THR A 75 -8.57 5.62 4.30
N ASN A 76 -9.62 6.37 4.60
CA ASN A 76 -10.82 6.36 3.75
C ASN A 76 -10.54 7.00 2.39
N GLU A 77 -9.66 8.00 2.39
CA GLU A 77 -9.17 8.73 1.22
C GLU A 77 -8.42 7.80 0.28
N ASP A 78 -7.52 6.96 0.79
CA ASP A 78 -6.79 5.96 -0.02
C ASP A 78 -7.73 4.93 -0.64
N ASN A 79 -8.80 4.54 0.06
CA ASN A 79 -9.79 3.59 -0.47
C ASN A 79 -10.80 4.23 -1.44
N TYR A 80 -10.93 5.56 -1.39
CA TYR A 80 -11.83 6.32 -2.28
C TYR A 80 -11.20 6.52 -3.66
N ILE A 81 -9.87 6.71 -3.71
CA ILE A 81 -9.06 6.86 -4.94
C ILE A 81 -8.82 5.51 -5.62
#